data_AF-A0A955D2A5-F1
#
_entry.id   AF-A0A955D2A5-F1
#
_cell.length_a   1.000
_cell.length_b   1.000
_cell.length_c   1.000
_cell.angle_alpha   90.00
_cell.angle_beta   90.00
_cell.angle_gamma   90.00
#
_symmetry.space_group_name_H-M   'P 1'
#
loop_
_entity.id
_entity.type
_entity.pdbx_description
1 polymer ?
#
loop_
_entity_poly.entity_id
_entity_poly.type
_entity_poly.pdbx_seq_one_letter_code
_entity_poly.pdbx_strand_id
1 'polypeptide(L)'
;MTPLNRRSDGCRLAATLLIACFLCGTSAASADTVAWDGGGGDGAWGNPLNWSGDLLPGPNDDVVIGAIPGLTVFHASGLTEIASLQTASPLTIGGGSLHVAGTAVVSSDAAVTLDGGSLVGGTWNVIAGALRATSATTNTLVGVAIEGDLELETVFATARVHDGLAIDGTVALTGAGARLVFEGDQTVSAGTFLVEGVLGLPARLAIDGDATVVLGPQTTVHAVNANLGGSVFAPGADTLVSQGTIVVDADDPLDDTVVRWLGHDFVNGGTLQVVAGEARLTSTFWSSAGSIEVGEAGKLRLGGSFTTADVDTIVNAGPPLELVGVLDNRGSLLMIDEAIGTLQLLGGTIDGGEIVLAGGSLAFTPNSGNLLIDPVITGSIALVEPAERFHVAGDLWLDGTLSFLGSGCSITFDDPVASILAGTFLFTVAPSTSLTQNINIANGGTLAIEKGVVLSGGKGKVNGDPESTLVFRGELHHDTPGSSFYVTVGTLLIDGAIGSSAPDGTLWVTVAALTVTGSLSADGATISVD
;
A
#
# COMPACT_ATOMS: atom_id res chain seq x y z
N MET A 1 -0.21 46.10 -78.91
CA MET A 1 -1.48 45.95 -79.65
C MET A 1 -2.62 46.27 -78.69
N THR A 2 -3.22 47.44 -78.83
CA THR A 2 -4.56 47.81 -78.33
C THR A 2 -5.64 47.15 -79.23
N PRO A 3 -6.96 47.30 -78.97
CA PRO A 3 -7.75 46.75 -77.86
C PRO A 3 -9.04 46.06 -78.38
N LEU A 4 -9.91 45.51 -77.53
CA LEU A 4 -11.35 45.55 -77.84
C LEU A 4 -12.25 45.52 -76.61
N ASN A 5 -12.92 46.66 -76.48
CA ASN A 5 -14.03 47.03 -75.62
C ASN A 5 -15.31 46.29 -76.06
N ARG A 6 -16.13 45.83 -75.13
CA ARG A 6 -17.59 45.90 -75.28
C ARG A 6 -18.21 46.36 -73.96
N ARG A 7 -18.72 47.60 -73.98
CA ARG A 7 -19.77 48.08 -73.09
C ARG A 7 -21.13 47.66 -73.65
N SER A 8 -22.07 47.34 -72.77
CA SER A 8 -23.46 47.77 -72.93
C SER A 8 -24.12 47.81 -71.54
N ASP A 9 -24.44 49.03 -71.12
CA ASP A 9 -25.21 49.37 -69.92
C ASP A 9 -26.67 48.90 -70.03
N GLY A 10 -27.30 48.58 -68.90
CA GLY A 10 -28.73 48.25 -68.85
C GLY A 10 -29.30 48.06 -67.43
N CYS A 11 -29.58 49.19 -66.77
CA CYS A 11 -30.67 49.43 -65.79
C CYS A 11 -30.88 48.51 -64.55
N ARG A 12 -30.62 49.12 -63.38
CA ARG A 12 -31.52 49.32 -62.22
C ARG A 12 -32.27 48.10 -61.63
N LEU A 13 -31.90 47.74 -60.40
CA LEU A 13 -32.78 47.92 -59.22
C LEU A 13 -31.97 47.73 -57.92
N ALA A 14 -31.98 48.73 -57.05
CA ALA A 14 -31.44 48.63 -55.70
C ALA A 14 -32.36 47.75 -54.85
N ALA A 15 -31.86 46.60 -54.40
CA ALA A 15 -32.53 45.78 -53.41
C ALA A 15 -32.02 46.17 -52.02
N THR A 16 -32.86 46.91 -51.30
CA THR A 16 -32.74 47.15 -49.87
C THR A 16 -32.86 45.81 -49.14
N LEU A 17 -31.73 45.25 -48.69
CA LEU A 17 -31.73 44.08 -47.83
C LEU A 17 -32.11 44.51 -46.42
N LEU A 18 -33.38 44.30 -46.06
CA LEU A 18 -33.89 44.47 -44.71
C LEU A 18 -33.25 43.35 -43.84
N ILE A 19 -32.24 43.68 -43.06
CA ILE A 19 -31.73 42.78 -42.01
C ILE A 19 -32.81 42.74 -40.93
N ALA A 20 -33.63 41.69 -40.94
CA ALA A 20 -34.42 41.32 -39.78
C ALA A 20 -33.45 40.82 -38.72
N CYS A 21 -32.99 41.75 -37.87
CA CYS A 21 -32.31 41.43 -36.63
C CYS A 21 -33.33 40.75 -35.73
N PHE A 22 -33.39 39.41 -35.78
CA PHE A 22 -34.02 38.64 -34.72
C PHE A 22 -33.13 38.82 -33.49
N LEU A 23 -33.38 39.89 -32.73
CA LEU A 23 -33.11 39.87 -31.30
C LEU A 23 -34.04 38.81 -30.72
N CYS A 24 -33.60 37.55 -30.76
CA CYS A 24 -34.00 36.62 -29.73
C CYS A 24 -33.31 37.13 -28.47
N GLY A 25 -33.95 38.09 -27.81
CA GLY A 25 -33.62 38.43 -26.45
C GLY A 25 -33.93 37.19 -25.63
N THR A 26 -32.93 36.34 -25.41
CA THR A 26 -32.84 35.66 -24.13
C THR A 26 -32.63 36.79 -23.13
N SER A 27 -33.73 37.33 -22.58
CA SER A 27 -33.64 37.98 -21.30
C SER A 27 -32.90 37.00 -20.40
N ALA A 28 -31.70 37.35 -19.96
CA ALA A 28 -31.22 36.80 -18.71
C ALA A 28 -32.35 37.09 -17.72
N ALA A 29 -33.08 36.04 -17.32
CA ALA A 29 -34.00 36.16 -16.21
C ALA A 29 -33.16 36.74 -15.07
N SER A 30 -33.59 37.87 -14.52
CA SER A 30 -32.94 38.43 -13.34
C SER A 30 -32.95 37.32 -12.29
N ALA A 31 -31.80 36.98 -11.72
CA ALA A 31 -31.79 36.14 -10.54
C ALA A 31 -32.61 36.86 -9.48
N ASP A 32 -33.69 36.22 -9.01
CA ASP A 32 -34.49 36.75 -7.92
C ASP A 32 -33.83 36.30 -6.62
N THR A 33 -33.57 37.26 -5.72
CA THR A 33 -33.05 36.93 -4.39
C THR A 33 -34.19 36.38 -3.55
N VAL A 34 -34.09 35.11 -3.13
CA VAL A 34 -35.06 34.46 -2.25
C VAL A 34 -34.42 34.30 -0.87
N ALA A 35 -34.89 35.10 0.09
CA ALA A 35 -34.30 35.18 1.41
C ALA A 35 -35.13 34.41 2.45
N TRP A 36 -34.44 33.75 3.38
CA TRP A 36 -35.08 33.15 4.54
C TRP A 36 -35.65 34.22 5.46
N ASP A 37 -36.97 34.20 5.67
CA ASP A 37 -37.67 35.11 6.59
C ASP A 37 -38.23 34.40 7.83
N GLY A 38 -38.30 33.07 7.81
CA GLY A 38 -38.74 32.23 8.91
C GLY A 38 -40.22 32.36 9.28
N GLY A 39 -41.08 32.84 8.36
CA GLY A 39 -42.52 33.02 8.63
C GLY A 39 -43.28 31.74 9.02
N GLY A 40 -42.76 30.56 8.66
CA GLY A 40 -43.29 29.25 9.05
C GLY A 40 -42.87 28.77 10.44
N GLY A 41 -41.77 29.28 10.99
CA GLY A 41 -41.32 29.04 12.38
C GLY A 41 -40.83 27.63 12.72
N ASP A 42 -40.61 26.78 11.71
CA ASP A 42 -40.27 25.35 11.87
C ASP A 42 -38.84 24.98 11.42
N GLY A 43 -38.10 25.92 10.82
CA GLY A 43 -36.76 25.66 10.29
C GLY A 43 -36.74 24.82 9.01
N ALA A 44 -37.88 24.47 8.42
CA ALA A 44 -37.95 23.56 7.29
C ALA A 44 -37.72 24.30 5.95
N TRP A 45 -36.70 23.90 5.18
CA TRP A 45 -36.44 24.42 3.83
C TRP A 45 -37.67 24.26 2.92
N GLY A 46 -38.34 23.11 3.01
CA GLY A 46 -39.49 22.78 2.16
C GLY A 46 -40.81 23.47 2.53
N ASN A 47 -40.82 24.36 3.53
CA ASN A 47 -42.00 25.15 3.87
C ASN A 47 -41.94 26.51 3.16
N PRO A 48 -42.84 26.80 2.18
CA PRO A 48 -42.82 28.05 1.44
C PRO A 48 -42.94 29.29 2.32
N LEU A 49 -43.60 29.18 3.49
CA LEU A 49 -43.80 30.29 4.43
C LEU A 49 -42.50 30.75 5.12
N ASN A 50 -41.38 30.04 4.97
CA ASN A 50 -40.08 30.45 5.49
C ASN A 50 -39.26 31.30 4.52
N TRP A 51 -39.77 31.52 3.31
CA TRP A 51 -39.08 32.20 2.22
C TRP A 51 -39.81 33.46 1.80
N SER A 52 -39.05 34.50 1.46
CA SER A 52 -39.58 35.76 0.99
C SER A 52 -40.52 35.56 -0.21
N GLY A 53 -41.76 36.02 -0.07
CA GLY A 53 -42.79 35.86 -1.11
C GLY A 53 -43.60 34.57 -1.01
N ASP A 54 -43.43 33.79 0.07
CA ASP A 54 -44.17 32.55 0.36
C ASP A 54 -44.03 31.48 -0.74
N LEU A 55 -42.84 31.41 -1.38
CA LEU A 55 -42.51 30.52 -2.48
C LEU A 55 -41.14 29.86 -2.23
N LEU A 56 -41.02 28.58 -2.59
CA LEU A 56 -39.74 27.87 -2.50
C LEU A 56 -38.76 28.41 -3.55
N PRO A 57 -37.45 28.49 -3.23
CA PRO A 57 -36.41 28.78 -4.21
C PRO A 57 -36.41 27.77 -5.37
N GLY A 58 -36.15 28.28 -6.57
CA GLY A 58 -35.99 27.52 -7.80
C GLY A 58 -34.64 27.75 -8.51
N PRO A 59 -34.45 27.16 -9.70
CA PRO A 59 -33.14 27.01 -10.33
C PRO A 59 -32.40 28.30 -10.69
N ASN A 60 -33.11 29.43 -10.78
CA ASN A 60 -32.54 30.72 -11.15
C ASN A 60 -32.37 31.66 -9.95
N ASP A 61 -32.67 31.19 -8.73
CA ASP A 61 -32.74 32.06 -7.56
C ASP A 61 -31.42 32.11 -6.80
N ASP A 62 -31.08 33.31 -6.33
CA ASP A 62 -29.98 33.54 -5.40
C ASP A 62 -30.53 33.42 -3.96
N VAL A 63 -30.18 32.32 -3.29
CA VAL A 63 -30.73 32.01 -1.97
C VAL A 63 -29.91 32.63 -0.86
N VAL A 64 -30.56 33.34 0.07
CA VAL A 64 -29.89 33.97 1.21
C VAL A 64 -30.51 33.51 2.53
N ILE A 65 -29.71 32.85 3.36
CA ILE A 65 -30.03 32.53 4.75
C ILE A 65 -29.17 33.44 5.65
N GLY A 66 -29.77 34.48 6.20
CA GLY A 66 -29.06 35.45 7.04
C GLY A 66 -28.63 34.88 8.40
N ALA A 67 -27.76 35.59 9.11
CA ALA A 67 -27.32 35.22 10.45
C ALA A 67 -28.44 35.41 11.48
N ILE A 68 -29.20 34.35 11.74
CA ILE A 68 -30.35 34.36 12.67
C ILE A 68 -29.98 33.54 13.92
N PRO A 69 -29.92 34.17 15.12
CA PRO A 69 -29.57 33.47 16.34
C PRO A 69 -30.51 32.29 16.64
N GLY A 70 -29.94 31.10 16.85
CA GLY A 70 -30.68 29.89 17.20
C GLY A 70 -31.41 29.20 16.03
N LEU A 71 -31.30 29.73 14.81
CA LEU A 71 -31.84 29.07 13.61
C LEU A 71 -30.95 27.90 13.20
N THR A 72 -31.58 26.79 12.81
CA THR A 72 -30.99 25.78 11.92
C THR A 72 -32.00 25.51 10.83
N VAL A 73 -31.55 25.56 9.58
CA VAL A 73 -32.38 25.25 8.41
C VAL A 73 -32.22 23.79 8.06
N PHE A 74 -33.32 23.09 7.76
CA PHE A 74 -33.33 21.67 7.43
C PHE A 74 -33.85 21.44 6.01
N HIS A 75 -32.96 20.99 5.12
CA HIS A 75 -33.33 20.39 3.83
C HIS A 75 -33.45 18.87 4.02
N ALA A 76 -34.68 18.40 4.20
CA ALA A 76 -34.92 17.03 4.66
C ALA A 76 -35.24 16.02 3.54
N SER A 77 -35.66 16.49 2.36
CA SER A 77 -36.10 15.62 1.25
C SER A 77 -36.27 16.39 -0.05
N GLY A 78 -36.45 15.63 -1.14
CA GLY A 78 -36.74 16.18 -2.47
C GLY A 78 -35.49 16.66 -3.20
N LEU A 79 -35.70 17.09 -4.45
CA LEU A 79 -34.69 17.74 -5.27
C LEU A 79 -34.91 19.25 -5.18
N THR A 80 -33.87 20.00 -4.87
CA THR A 80 -33.86 21.46 -4.97
C THR A 80 -32.71 21.88 -5.86
N GLU A 81 -33.00 22.75 -6.82
CA GLU A 81 -32.02 23.36 -7.70
C GLU A 81 -32.08 24.87 -7.49
N ILE A 82 -30.93 25.50 -7.29
CA ILE A 82 -30.80 26.95 -7.08
C ILE A 82 -29.58 27.49 -7.82
N ALA A 83 -29.56 28.79 -8.11
CA ALA A 83 -28.44 29.43 -8.81
C ALA A 83 -27.25 29.62 -7.88
N SER A 84 -27.46 30.19 -6.69
CA SER A 84 -26.42 30.40 -5.69
C SER A 84 -26.98 30.29 -4.27
N LEU A 85 -26.09 30.11 -3.29
CA LEU A 85 -26.44 30.10 -1.87
C LEU A 85 -25.49 31.01 -1.09
N GLN A 86 -26.03 31.84 -0.21
CA GLN A 86 -25.28 32.47 0.87
C GLN A 86 -25.94 32.09 2.18
N THR A 87 -25.21 31.41 3.06
CA THR A 87 -25.72 31.07 4.39
C THR A 87 -24.80 31.58 5.50
N ALA A 88 -25.42 32.18 6.51
CA ALA A 88 -24.80 32.60 7.76
C ALA A 88 -25.51 32.01 8.99
N SER A 89 -26.42 31.06 8.77
CA SER A 89 -26.98 30.17 9.80
C SER A 89 -26.71 28.71 9.43
N PRO A 90 -26.67 27.79 10.41
CA PRO A 90 -26.52 26.37 10.14
C PRO A 90 -27.57 25.81 9.16
N LEU A 91 -27.11 24.99 8.22
CA LEU A 91 -27.96 24.30 7.23
C LEU A 91 -27.65 22.80 7.28
N THR A 92 -28.66 21.98 7.57
CA THR A 92 -28.55 20.52 7.53
C THR A 92 -29.22 19.97 6.28
N ILE A 93 -28.47 19.19 5.50
CA ILE A 93 -28.96 18.41 4.37
C ILE A 93 -29.26 17.00 4.88
N GLY A 94 -30.44 16.86 5.48
CA GLY A 94 -30.90 15.65 6.18
C GLY A 94 -31.45 14.55 5.25
N GLY A 95 -31.59 14.85 3.97
CA GLY A 95 -32.09 13.92 2.95
C GLY A 95 -32.35 14.64 1.63
N GLY A 96 -32.65 13.89 0.57
CA GLY A 96 -32.81 14.48 -0.77
C GLY A 96 -31.50 15.03 -1.34
N SER A 97 -31.62 16.00 -2.26
CA SER A 97 -30.48 16.57 -2.98
C SER A 97 -30.63 18.09 -3.13
N LEU A 98 -29.60 18.83 -2.74
CA LEU A 98 -29.46 20.26 -2.98
C LEU A 98 -28.41 20.48 -4.07
N HIS A 99 -28.87 20.93 -5.24
CA HIS A 99 -28.04 21.29 -6.38
C HIS A 99 -27.83 22.81 -6.41
N VAL A 100 -26.57 23.23 -6.34
CA VAL A 100 -26.16 24.63 -6.50
C VAL A 100 -25.41 24.76 -7.82
N ALA A 101 -25.94 25.56 -8.75
CA ALA A 101 -25.32 25.70 -10.08
C ALA A 101 -24.05 26.56 -10.06
N GLY A 102 -24.04 27.60 -9.23
CA GLY A 102 -22.95 28.55 -9.09
C GLY A 102 -22.18 28.35 -7.78
N THR A 103 -22.06 29.42 -7.00
CA THR A 103 -21.30 29.42 -5.74
C THR A 103 -22.23 29.33 -4.54
N ALA A 104 -21.86 28.48 -3.57
CA ALA A 104 -22.38 28.49 -2.22
C ALA A 104 -21.33 29.12 -1.28
N VAL A 105 -21.71 30.17 -0.55
CA VAL A 105 -20.86 30.83 0.45
C VAL A 105 -21.39 30.50 1.84
N VAL A 106 -20.57 29.83 2.65
CA VAL A 106 -20.84 29.56 4.07
C VAL A 106 -19.99 30.50 4.90
N SER A 107 -20.65 31.30 5.74
CA SER A 107 -19.99 32.42 6.44
C SER A 107 -20.39 32.51 7.90
N SER A 108 -19.69 33.36 8.66
CA SER A 108 -20.01 33.68 10.06
C SER A 108 -20.02 32.45 10.98
N ASP A 109 -19.06 31.55 10.80
CA ASP A 109 -18.91 30.30 11.55
C ASP A 109 -20.13 29.35 11.43
N ALA A 110 -21.01 29.59 10.44
CA ALA A 110 -22.09 28.67 10.11
C ALA A 110 -21.52 27.36 9.54
N ALA A 111 -22.29 26.28 9.68
CA ALA A 111 -21.94 24.99 9.13
C ALA A 111 -23.03 24.48 8.18
N VAL A 112 -22.61 23.95 7.03
CA VAL A 112 -23.43 23.08 6.20
C VAL A 112 -23.12 21.64 6.60
N THR A 113 -24.13 20.88 7.04
CA THR A 113 -23.96 19.51 7.51
C THR A 113 -24.72 18.53 6.64
N LEU A 114 -24.02 17.59 6.01
CA LEU A 114 -24.61 16.41 5.39
C LEU A 114 -25.02 15.42 6.49
N ASP A 115 -26.31 15.15 6.60
CA ASP A 115 -26.89 14.17 7.55
C ASP A 115 -27.92 13.26 6.85
N GLY A 116 -27.49 12.64 5.76
CA GLY A 116 -28.23 11.65 5.00
C GLY A 116 -28.64 12.08 3.59
N GLY A 117 -28.34 13.32 3.18
CA GLY A 117 -28.65 13.84 1.86
C GLY A 117 -27.45 14.05 0.93
N SER A 118 -27.67 14.79 -0.16
CA SER A 118 -26.71 14.99 -1.25
C SER A 118 -26.46 16.47 -1.50
N LEU A 119 -25.19 16.85 -1.67
CA LEU A 119 -24.81 18.10 -2.33
C LEU A 119 -24.41 17.80 -3.78
N VAL A 120 -24.93 18.59 -4.71
CA VAL A 120 -24.70 18.38 -6.15
C VAL A 120 -24.19 19.68 -6.77
N GLY A 121 -23.08 19.60 -7.50
CA GLY A 121 -22.50 20.70 -8.24
C GLY A 121 -21.97 21.86 -7.40
N GLY A 122 -21.58 22.91 -8.12
CA GLY A 122 -21.23 24.21 -7.57
C GLY A 122 -19.88 24.28 -6.86
N THR A 123 -19.49 25.51 -6.56
CA THR A 123 -18.31 25.83 -5.74
C THR A 123 -18.75 26.24 -4.34
N TRP A 124 -18.33 25.48 -3.34
CA TRP A 124 -18.63 25.68 -1.93
C TRP A 124 -17.47 26.40 -1.25
N ASN A 125 -17.60 27.72 -1.10
CA ASN A 125 -16.65 28.52 -0.33
C ASN A 125 -17.02 28.48 1.15
N VAL A 126 -16.21 27.74 1.90
CA VAL A 126 -16.42 27.43 3.32
C VAL A 126 -15.30 27.98 4.19
N ILE A 127 -14.45 28.87 3.66
CA ILE A 127 -13.28 29.44 4.37
C ILE A 127 -13.68 30.14 5.68
N ALA A 128 -14.86 30.77 5.72
CA ALA A 128 -15.38 31.48 6.89
C ALA A 128 -16.49 30.71 7.62
N GLY A 129 -16.68 29.44 7.30
CA GLY A 129 -17.69 28.54 7.85
C GLY A 129 -17.15 27.11 7.89
N ALA A 130 -18.04 26.13 7.79
CA ALA A 130 -17.65 24.72 7.72
C ALA A 130 -18.56 23.92 6.78
N LEU A 131 -18.01 22.87 6.17
CA LEU A 131 -18.77 21.79 5.53
C LEU A 131 -18.45 20.48 6.24
N ARG A 132 -19.50 19.79 6.71
CA ARG A 132 -19.39 18.61 7.56
C ARG A 132 -20.18 17.45 7.01
N ALA A 133 -19.75 16.23 7.34
CA ALA A 133 -20.58 15.04 7.18
C ALA A 133 -20.72 14.26 8.50
N THR A 134 -21.93 13.81 8.80
CA THR A 134 -22.23 12.95 9.96
C THR A 134 -21.89 11.49 9.65
N SER A 135 -22.27 10.58 10.57
CA SER A 135 -22.15 9.14 10.39
C SER A 135 -23.21 8.51 9.47
N ALA A 136 -24.09 9.32 8.87
CA ALA A 136 -25.03 8.84 7.88
C ALA A 136 -24.31 8.31 6.63
N THR A 137 -24.52 7.04 6.28
CA THR A 137 -23.84 6.38 5.15
C THR A 137 -24.37 6.80 3.77
N THR A 138 -25.35 7.71 3.72
CA THR A 138 -25.94 8.25 2.49
C THR A 138 -25.54 9.69 2.22
N ASN A 139 -24.65 10.26 3.02
CA ASN A 139 -24.02 11.56 2.75
C ASN A 139 -23.27 11.50 1.41
N THR A 140 -23.71 12.27 0.42
CA THR A 140 -23.13 12.25 -0.92
C THR A 140 -22.70 13.64 -1.38
N LEU A 141 -21.57 13.67 -2.07
CA LEU A 141 -21.00 14.81 -2.78
C LEU A 141 -20.94 14.43 -4.25
N VAL A 142 -21.61 15.19 -5.13
CA VAL A 142 -21.71 14.87 -6.56
C VAL A 142 -21.17 16.03 -7.38
N GLY A 143 -19.96 15.90 -7.92
CA GLY A 143 -19.34 16.92 -8.78
C GLY A 143 -19.16 18.28 -8.09
N VAL A 144 -18.78 18.28 -6.81
CA VAL A 144 -18.63 19.49 -6.00
C VAL A 144 -17.19 20.01 -6.05
N ALA A 145 -17.04 21.34 -6.03
CA ALA A 145 -15.78 22.00 -5.73
C ALA A 145 -15.86 22.64 -4.33
N ILE A 146 -14.86 22.45 -3.48
CA ILE A 146 -14.80 22.97 -2.12
C ILE A 146 -13.59 23.89 -1.99
N GLU A 147 -13.83 25.17 -1.69
CA GLU A 147 -12.83 26.16 -1.32
C GLU A 147 -12.81 26.26 0.22
N GLY A 148 -11.88 25.54 0.84
CA GLY A 148 -11.80 25.36 2.29
C GLY A 148 -11.85 23.87 2.68
N ASP A 149 -12.27 23.59 3.91
CA ASP A 149 -12.14 22.26 4.50
C ASP A 149 -13.46 21.46 4.49
N LEU A 150 -13.33 20.13 4.38
CA LEU A 150 -14.40 19.15 4.58
C LEU A 150 -14.12 18.33 5.85
N GLU A 151 -15.00 18.44 6.84
CA GLU A 151 -14.80 17.92 8.19
C GLU A 151 -15.61 16.63 8.45
N LEU A 152 -14.91 15.52 8.76
CA LEU A 152 -15.46 14.21 9.12
C LEU A 152 -14.93 13.78 10.50
N GLU A 153 -15.26 14.56 11.53
CA GLU A 153 -14.66 14.45 12.87
C GLU A 153 -15.42 13.51 13.82
N THR A 154 -16.65 13.14 13.48
CA THR A 154 -17.46 12.25 14.33
C THR A 154 -17.14 10.78 14.06
N VAL A 155 -17.36 9.92 15.06
CA VAL A 155 -17.12 8.48 14.92
C VAL A 155 -17.95 7.92 13.75
N PHE A 156 -17.28 7.26 12.80
CA PHE A 156 -17.86 6.78 11.54
C PHE A 156 -18.46 7.86 10.63
N ALA A 157 -18.07 9.13 10.78
CA ALA A 157 -18.42 10.16 9.81
C ALA A 157 -18.12 9.65 8.39
N THR A 158 -19.09 9.79 7.49
CA THR A 158 -19.02 9.21 6.15
C THR A 158 -19.40 10.26 5.13
N ALA A 159 -18.63 10.39 4.05
CA ALA A 159 -18.99 11.10 2.83
C ALA A 159 -18.67 10.22 1.62
N ARG A 160 -19.58 10.19 0.65
CA ARG A 160 -19.46 9.41 -0.58
C ARG A 160 -19.34 10.36 -1.77
N VAL A 161 -18.29 10.20 -2.56
CA VAL A 161 -17.98 11.07 -3.69
C VAL A 161 -18.41 10.38 -4.98
N HIS A 162 -19.18 11.11 -5.77
CA HIS A 162 -19.59 10.76 -7.13
C HIS A 162 -19.20 11.89 -8.09
N ASP A 163 -18.94 11.55 -9.35
CA ASP A 163 -18.75 12.51 -10.45
C ASP A 163 -17.81 13.70 -10.18
N GLY A 164 -16.78 13.49 -9.34
CA GLY A 164 -15.71 14.45 -9.07
C GLY A 164 -15.75 15.09 -7.68
N LEU A 165 -14.56 15.37 -7.17
CA LEU A 165 -14.31 16.22 -6.01
C LEU A 165 -13.11 17.13 -6.33
N ALA A 166 -13.34 18.44 -6.32
CA ALA A 166 -12.27 19.43 -6.30
C ALA A 166 -12.16 20.02 -4.89
N ILE A 167 -10.96 20.09 -4.34
CA ILE A 167 -10.70 20.58 -2.98
C ILE A 167 -9.45 21.48 -3.00
N ASP A 168 -9.57 22.69 -2.47
CA ASP A 168 -8.48 23.68 -2.31
C ASP A 168 -8.09 23.86 -0.81
N GLY A 169 -8.54 22.94 0.03
CA GLY A 169 -8.22 22.88 1.46
C GLY A 169 -7.97 21.44 1.91
N THR A 170 -8.45 21.12 3.10
CA THR A 170 -8.22 19.84 3.78
C THR A 170 -9.50 19.01 3.85
N VAL A 171 -9.43 17.74 3.44
CA VAL A 171 -10.42 16.74 3.85
C VAL A 171 -9.94 16.08 5.15
N ALA A 172 -10.61 16.38 6.26
CA ALA A 172 -10.23 15.92 7.60
C ALA A 172 -11.05 14.71 8.03
N LEU A 173 -10.46 13.51 7.94
CA LEU A 173 -11.01 12.24 8.42
C LEU A 173 -10.46 11.90 9.80
N THR A 174 -10.76 12.74 10.79
CA THR A 174 -10.20 12.67 12.16
C THR A 174 -11.11 11.96 13.15
N GLY A 175 -12.36 11.68 12.77
CA GLY A 175 -13.26 10.85 13.55
C GLY A 175 -12.82 9.39 13.53
N ALA A 176 -12.89 8.70 14.68
CA ALA A 176 -12.57 7.27 14.74
C ALA A 176 -13.41 6.49 13.71
N GLY A 177 -12.75 5.80 12.79
CA GLY A 177 -13.39 5.06 11.70
C GLY A 177 -14.08 5.92 10.63
N ALA A 178 -13.78 7.22 10.55
CA ALA A 178 -14.29 8.13 9.52
C ALA A 178 -13.89 7.68 8.10
N ARG A 179 -14.70 8.04 7.10
CA ARG A 179 -14.64 7.48 5.76
C ARG A 179 -14.94 8.52 4.70
N LEU A 180 -14.00 8.73 3.79
CA LEU A 180 -14.30 9.23 2.46
C LEU A 180 -14.33 8.04 1.50
N VAL A 181 -15.43 7.85 0.78
CA VAL A 181 -15.58 6.73 -0.15
C VAL A 181 -15.78 7.28 -1.55
N PHE A 182 -14.90 6.93 -2.47
CA PHE A 182 -15.06 7.25 -3.89
C PHE A 182 -15.85 6.15 -4.59
N GLU A 183 -16.83 6.54 -5.41
CA GLU A 183 -17.65 5.62 -6.19
C GLU A 183 -17.55 5.96 -7.68
N GLY A 184 -17.13 4.98 -8.48
CA GLY A 184 -16.74 5.19 -9.87
C GLY A 184 -15.35 5.79 -10.01
N ASP A 185 -14.88 5.96 -11.24
CA ASP A 185 -13.55 6.53 -11.50
C ASP A 185 -13.51 8.01 -11.09
N GLN A 186 -12.47 8.40 -10.34
CA GLN A 186 -12.32 9.75 -9.81
C GLN A 186 -10.91 10.29 -10.03
N THR A 187 -10.80 11.62 -10.14
CA THR A 187 -9.52 12.31 -10.13
C THR A 187 -9.61 13.52 -9.22
N VAL A 188 -8.77 13.56 -8.19
CA VAL A 188 -8.59 14.72 -7.32
C VAL A 188 -7.28 15.39 -7.71
N SER A 189 -7.33 16.63 -8.17
CA SER A 189 -6.14 17.29 -8.73
C SER A 189 -5.17 17.85 -7.67
N ALA A 190 -5.70 18.31 -6.52
CA ALA A 190 -4.96 18.98 -5.46
C ALA A 190 -5.64 18.80 -4.10
N GLY A 191 -4.99 19.32 -3.05
CA GLY A 191 -5.53 19.43 -1.69
C GLY A 191 -4.89 18.48 -0.69
N THR A 192 -5.23 18.66 0.58
CA THR A 192 -4.67 17.86 1.69
C THR A 192 -5.72 16.88 2.20
N PHE A 193 -5.31 15.64 2.45
CA PHE A 193 -6.15 14.62 3.08
C PHE A 193 -5.53 14.24 4.40
N LEU A 194 -6.25 14.50 5.49
CA LEU A 194 -5.86 14.10 6.83
C LEU A 194 -6.63 12.83 7.18
N VAL A 195 -5.99 11.67 7.04
CA VAL A 195 -6.58 10.34 7.25
C VAL A 195 -6.12 9.83 8.60
N GLU A 196 -6.74 10.32 9.67
CA GLU A 196 -6.30 10.14 11.04
C GLU A 196 -7.33 9.36 11.86
N GLY A 197 -7.16 8.04 11.87
CA GLY A 197 -7.94 7.15 12.71
C GLY A 197 -7.34 6.94 14.08
N VAL A 198 -7.91 5.98 14.79
CA VAL A 198 -7.34 5.47 16.04
C VAL A 198 -7.08 3.98 15.92
N LEU A 199 -6.20 3.44 16.77
CA LEU A 199 -5.92 2.02 16.80
C LEU A 199 -7.21 1.20 16.98
N GLY A 200 -7.45 0.25 16.07
CA GLY A 200 -8.67 -0.58 16.03
C GLY A 200 -9.86 0.03 15.27
N LEU A 201 -9.87 1.34 15.04
CA LEU A 201 -10.88 2.05 14.22
C LEU A 201 -10.18 3.00 13.24
N PRO A 202 -9.48 2.46 12.23
CA PRO A 202 -8.74 3.29 11.29
C PRO A 202 -9.66 4.14 10.42
N ALA A 203 -9.25 5.37 10.14
CA ALA A 203 -9.88 6.23 9.14
C ALA A 203 -9.65 5.65 7.74
N ARG A 204 -10.53 5.98 6.79
CA ARG A 204 -10.56 5.33 5.48
C ARG A 204 -10.66 6.32 4.35
N LEU A 205 -9.69 6.25 3.44
CA LEU A 205 -9.82 6.75 2.08
C LEU A 205 -10.13 5.54 1.19
N ALA A 206 -11.40 5.26 0.97
CA ALA A 206 -11.88 4.02 0.37
C ALA A 206 -12.32 4.21 -1.08
N ILE A 207 -12.33 3.12 -1.83
CA ILE A 207 -12.75 3.06 -3.23
C ILE A 207 -13.68 1.85 -3.38
N ASP A 208 -14.88 2.10 -3.86
CA ASP A 208 -15.90 1.08 -4.05
C ASP A 208 -16.00 0.64 -5.52
N GLY A 209 -16.23 -0.66 -5.73
CA GLY A 209 -16.28 -1.29 -7.04
C GLY A 209 -14.92 -1.44 -7.72
N ASP A 210 -14.93 -1.67 -9.03
CA ASP A 210 -13.72 -1.83 -9.86
C ASP A 210 -13.17 -0.46 -10.31
N ALA A 211 -13.26 0.54 -9.44
CA ALA A 211 -12.98 1.93 -9.77
C ALA A 211 -11.49 2.29 -9.62
N THR A 212 -11.05 3.25 -10.42
CA THR A 212 -9.73 3.88 -10.31
C THR A 212 -9.86 5.28 -9.73
N VAL A 213 -9.14 5.56 -8.64
CA VAL A 213 -9.01 6.91 -8.08
C VAL A 213 -7.59 7.41 -8.26
N VAL A 214 -7.47 8.59 -8.87
CA VAL A 214 -6.19 9.27 -9.07
C VAL A 214 -6.08 10.48 -8.13
N LEU A 215 -5.10 10.45 -7.24
CA LEU A 215 -4.64 11.61 -6.48
C LEU A 215 -3.53 12.30 -7.28
N GLY A 216 -3.77 13.54 -7.68
CA GLY A 216 -2.90 14.33 -8.55
C GLY A 216 -1.59 14.77 -7.88
N PRO A 217 -0.66 15.36 -8.64
CA PRO A 217 0.67 15.72 -8.13
C PRO A 217 0.66 16.82 -7.06
N GLN A 218 -0.46 17.53 -6.89
CA GLN A 218 -0.62 18.57 -5.87
C GLN A 218 -1.41 18.07 -4.64
N THR A 219 -1.64 16.76 -4.53
CA THR A 219 -2.27 16.17 -3.34
C THR A 219 -1.22 15.79 -2.31
N THR A 220 -1.54 16.00 -1.04
CA THR A 220 -0.80 15.44 0.09
C THR A 220 -1.74 14.63 0.96
N VAL A 221 -1.36 13.40 1.31
CA VAL A 221 -2.10 12.56 2.28
C VAL A 221 -1.25 12.41 3.53
N HIS A 222 -1.74 12.86 4.67
CA HIS A 222 -1.19 12.57 5.99
C HIS A 222 -2.00 11.44 6.62
N ALA A 223 -1.35 10.32 6.90
CA ALA A 223 -2.02 9.09 7.31
C ALA A 223 -1.51 8.62 8.69
N VAL A 224 -2.44 8.53 9.64
CA VAL A 224 -2.22 7.98 11.00
C VAL A 224 -3.33 6.98 11.26
N ASN A 225 -2.99 5.71 11.55
CA ASN A 225 -3.96 4.63 11.74
C ASN A 225 -5.02 4.61 10.62
N ALA A 226 -4.57 4.43 9.39
CA ALA A 226 -5.39 4.62 8.20
C ALA A 226 -5.47 3.36 7.34
N ASN A 227 -6.57 3.25 6.60
CA ASN A 227 -6.66 2.35 5.46
C ASN A 227 -6.85 3.17 4.17
N LEU A 228 -5.99 2.90 3.20
CA LEU A 228 -6.01 3.53 1.87
C LEU A 228 -6.43 2.49 0.84
N GLY A 229 -7.37 2.85 -0.03
CA GLY A 229 -8.06 1.90 -0.90
C GLY A 229 -8.95 0.92 -0.13
N GLY A 230 -9.41 -0.10 -0.84
CA GLY A 230 -10.32 -1.12 -0.37
C GLY A 230 -11.76 -0.63 -0.27
N SER A 231 -12.69 -1.52 -0.59
CA SER A 231 -14.13 -1.24 -0.56
C SER A 231 -14.69 -1.10 0.86
N VAL A 232 -15.72 -0.27 0.99
CA VAL A 232 -16.55 -0.13 2.20
C VAL A 232 -17.97 -0.64 1.94
N PHE A 233 -18.62 -0.28 0.83
CA PHE A 233 -20.01 -0.63 0.56
C PHE A 233 -20.19 -1.54 -0.66
N ALA A 234 -19.30 -1.47 -1.64
CA ALA A 234 -19.36 -2.29 -2.85
C ALA A 234 -17.99 -2.93 -3.14
N PRO A 235 -17.85 -4.26 -2.97
CA PRO A 235 -16.58 -4.93 -3.24
C PRO A 235 -16.24 -4.86 -4.74
N GLY A 236 -14.96 -4.78 -5.04
CA GLY A 236 -14.41 -4.79 -6.39
C GLY A 236 -12.89 -4.78 -6.37
N ALA A 237 -12.29 -4.87 -7.55
CA ALA A 237 -10.86 -4.71 -7.76
C ALA A 237 -10.54 -3.23 -7.98
N ASP A 238 -10.44 -2.47 -6.88
CA ASP A 238 -10.15 -1.05 -6.91
C ASP A 238 -8.67 -0.74 -7.18
N THR A 239 -8.41 0.44 -7.75
CA THR A 239 -7.06 0.94 -7.99
C THR A 239 -6.89 2.33 -7.38
N LEU A 240 -5.93 2.48 -6.47
CA LEU A 240 -5.48 3.78 -5.98
C LEU A 240 -4.19 4.20 -6.70
N VAL A 241 -4.23 5.31 -7.43
CA VAL A 241 -3.05 5.93 -8.05
C VAL A 241 -2.70 7.21 -7.29
N SER A 242 -1.48 7.29 -6.76
CA SER A 242 -0.96 8.49 -6.12
C SER A 242 0.16 9.11 -6.95
N GLN A 243 -0.06 10.31 -7.46
CA GLN A 243 0.96 11.14 -8.14
C GLN A 243 1.56 12.20 -7.21
N GLY A 244 0.92 12.44 -6.05
CA GLY A 244 1.39 13.37 -5.03
C GLY A 244 2.17 12.70 -3.91
N THR A 245 2.16 13.30 -2.72
CA THR A 245 2.88 12.79 -1.56
C THR A 245 1.93 12.08 -0.61
N ILE A 246 2.25 10.84 -0.22
CA ILE A 246 1.63 10.17 0.92
C ILE A 246 2.65 10.12 2.05
N VAL A 247 2.29 10.64 3.22
CA VAL A 247 3.08 10.64 4.43
C VAL A 247 2.40 9.70 5.44
N VAL A 248 3.14 8.68 5.86
CA VAL A 248 2.79 7.85 7.01
C VAL A 248 3.42 8.47 8.23
N ASP A 249 2.55 9.02 9.07
CA ASP A 249 2.89 9.73 10.29
C ASP A 249 2.54 8.87 11.52
N ALA A 250 3.02 9.28 12.69
CA ALA A 250 2.56 8.78 13.98
C ALA A 250 2.55 9.94 14.98
N ASP A 251 1.54 9.99 15.84
CA ASP A 251 1.45 11.01 16.90
C ASP A 251 2.62 10.88 17.90
N ASP A 252 3.10 9.65 18.12
CA ASP A 252 4.31 9.32 18.87
C ASP A 252 5.13 8.29 18.07
N PRO A 253 6.45 8.47 17.89
CA PRO A 253 7.32 7.51 17.20
C PRO A 253 7.39 6.13 17.87
N LEU A 254 6.93 6.00 19.13
CA LEU A 254 6.78 4.71 19.84
C LEU A 254 5.38 4.11 19.69
N ASP A 255 4.45 4.79 19.03
CA ASP A 255 3.08 4.31 18.85
C ASP A 255 3.02 3.18 17.81
N ASP A 256 2.13 2.21 18.03
CA ASP A 256 1.84 1.12 17.10
C ASP A 256 0.96 1.61 15.93
N THR A 257 1.22 2.82 15.44
CA THR A 257 0.50 3.40 14.32
C THR A 257 0.74 2.56 13.08
N VAL A 258 -0.36 2.14 12.44
CA VAL A 258 -0.29 1.33 11.21
C VAL A 258 -1.16 1.92 10.11
N VAL A 259 -0.55 2.20 8.96
CA VAL A 259 -1.24 2.53 7.72
C VAL A 259 -1.22 1.33 6.78
N ARG A 260 -2.37 0.99 6.19
CA ARG A 260 -2.54 -0.18 5.31
C ARG A 260 -3.09 0.22 3.95
N TRP A 261 -2.52 -0.36 2.90
CA TRP A 261 -3.10 -0.31 1.56
C TRP A 261 -3.94 -1.56 1.35
N LEU A 262 -5.27 -1.41 1.36
CA LEU A 262 -6.20 -2.56 1.36
C LEU A 262 -6.86 -2.83 0.01
N GLY A 263 -6.63 -1.96 -0.98
CA GLY A 263 -7.21 -2.11 -2.32
C GLY A 263 -6.55 -3.23 -3.13
N HIS A 264 -7.13 -3.56 -4.28
CA HIS A 264 -6.54 -4.54 -5.18
C HIS A 264 -5.19 -4.07 -5.72
N ASP A 265 -5.16 -2.87 -6.31
CA ASP A 265 -3.95 -2.26 -6.88
C ASP A 265 -3.59 -0.93 -6.19
N PHE A 266 -2.30 -0.76 -5.92
CA PHE A 266 -1.72 0.54 -5.53
C PHE A 266 -0.61 0.95 -6.51
N VAL A 267 -0.69 2.16 -7.06
CA VAL A 267 0.31 2.72 -7.97
C VAL A 267 0.86 4.02 -7.39
N ASN A 268 2.12 4.01 -6.96
CA ASN A 268 2.84 5.20 -6.53
C ASN A 268 3.64 5.81 -7.70
N GLY A 269 3.12 6.90 -8.25
CA GLY A 269 3.84 7.76 -9.21
C GLY A 269 4.51 8.98 -8.56
N GLY A 270 4.24 9.26 -7.29
CA GLY A 270 4.78 10.39 -6.53
C GLY A 270 5.76 9.94 -5.44
N THR A 271 5.53 10.35 -4.20
CA THR A 271 6.40 10.01 -3.07
C THR A 271 5.60 9.36 -1.95
N LEU A 272 6.05 8.20 -1.47
CA LEU A 272 5.59 7.60 -0.23
C LEU A 272 6.66 7.82 0.85
N GLN A 273 6.37 8.65 1.85
CA GLN A 273 7.26 8.91 2.98
C GLN A 273 6.76 8.18 4.21
N VAL A 274 7.58 7.33 4.81
CA VAL A 274 7.30 6.65 6.07
C VAL A 274 8.14 7.31 7.15
N VAL A 275 7.60 8.36 7.76
CA VAL A 275 8.34 9.19 8.72
C VAL A 275 8.40 8.51 10.09
N ALA A 276 7.26 7.96 10.53
CA ALA A 276 7.11 7.22 11.77
C ALA A 276 6.00 6.17 11.63
N GLY A 277 5.89 5.25 12.59
CA GLY A 277 4.90 4.17 12.55
C GLY A 277 5.22 3.12 11.47
N GLU A 278 4.21 2.36 11.06
CA GLU A 278 4.36 1.26 10.12
C GLU A 278 3.48 1.42 8.87
N ALA A 279 4.12 1.46 7.70
CA ALA A 279 3.47 1.33 6.41
C ALA A 279 3.38 -0.15 6.00
N ARG A 280 2.17 -0.66 5.77
CA ARG A 280 1.93 -2.03 5.26
C ARG A 280 1.34 -1.97 3.87
N LEU A 281 2.15 -2.25 2.86
CA LEU A 281 1.69 -2.41 1.48
C LEU A 281 1.00 -3.78 1.37
N THR A 282 -0.30 -3.82 1.67
CA THR A 282 -1.11 -5.07 1.69
C THR A 282 -1.98 -5.25 0.45
N SER A 283 -1.89 -4.34 -0.52
CA SER A 283 -2.60 -4.50 -1.79
C SER A 283 -2.20 -5.80 -2.48
N THR A 284 -3.10 -6.34 -3.31
CA THR A 284 -2.81 -7.59 -4.03
C THR A 284 -1.59 -7.39 -4.93
N PHE A 285 -1.57 -6.26 -5.64
CA PHE A 285 -0.42 -5.80 -6.40
C PHE A 285 -0.11 -4.35 -6.06
N TRP A 286 1.16 -3.99 -6.18
CA TRP A 286 1.57 -2.60 -6.09
C TRP A 286 2.81 -2.32 -6.93
N SER A 287 2.93 -1.08 -7.38
CA SER A 287 4.12 -0.56 -8.06
C SER A 287 4.45 0.84 -7.57
N SER A 288 5.72 1.21 -7.65
CA SER A 288 6.27 2.50 -7.32
C SER A 288 7.28 2.94 -8.37
N ALA A 289 6.80 3.65 -9.40
CA ALA A 289 7.66 4.39 -10.31
C ALA A 289 8.18 5.70 -9.69
N GLY A 290 7.55 6.14 -8.59
CA GLY A 290 8.04 7.20 -7.73
C GLY A 290 8.98 6.69 -6.62
N SER A 291 9.28 7.54 -5.64
CA SER A 291 10.15 7.20 -4.51
C SER A 291 9.37 6.64 -3.31
N ILE A 292 9.99 5.68 -2.61
CA ILE A 292 9.61 5.28 -1.25
C ILE A 292 10.76 5.66 -0.32
N GLU A 293 10.46 6.47 0.70
CA GLU A 293 11.44 7.05 1.62
C GLU A 293 11.08 6.65 3.05
N VAL A 294 11.91 5.82 3.69
CA VAL A 294 11.68 5.33 5.05
C VAL A 294 12.64 6.04 6.01
N GLY A 295 12.09 6.79 6.96
CA GLY A 295 12.85 7.51 7.99
C GLY A 295 13.28 6.60 9.15
N GLU A 296 14.13 7.13 10.04
CA GLU A 296 14.73 6.38 11.16
C GLU A 296 13.69 5.72 12.11
N ALA A 297 12.51 6.34 12.27
CA ALA A 297 11.40 5.84 13.08
C ALA A 297 10.31 5.12 12.26
N GLY A 298 10.45 5.10 10.93
CA GLY A 298 9.49 4.48 10.02
C GLY A 298 9.79 3.00 9.79
N LYS A 299 8.75 2.19 9.65
CA LYS A 299 8.85 0.77 9.28
C LYS A 299 8.05 0.50 8.02
N LEU A 300 8.62 -0.26 7.10
CA LEU A 300 7.96 -0.64 5.84
C LEU A 300 7.83 -2.16 5.74
N ARG A 301 6.59 -2.64 5.64
CA ARG A 301 6.24 -4.01 5.28
C ARG A 301 5.79 -4.10 3.84
N LEU A 302 6.51 -4.90 3.07
CA LEU A 302 6.25 -5.22 1.67
C LEU A 302 5.40 -6.49 1.60
N GLY A 303 4.09 -6.31 1.43
CA GLY A 303 3.13 -7.38 1.15
C GLY A 303 2.77 -7.45 -0.33
N GLY A 304 1.66 -8.13 -0.64
CA GLY A 304 1.20 -8.32 -2.01
C GLY A 304 2.17 -9.15 -2.87
N SER A 305 2.00 -9.06 -4.19
CA SER A 305 2.93 -9.58 -5.18
C SER A 305 3.44 -8.44 -6.05
N PHE A 306 4.76 -8.39 -6.26
CA PHE A 306 5.43 -7.35 -7.06
C PHE A 306 6.73 -7.91 -7.66
N THR A 307 7.28 -7.22 -8.65
CA THR A 307 8.56 -7.53 -9.29
C THR A 307 9.61 -6.48 -8.94
N THR A 308 10.88 -6.75 -9.25
CA THR A 308 11.93 -5.72 -9.14
C THR A 308 11.73 -4.55 -10.11
N ALA A 309 11.02 -4.76 -11.23
CA ALA A 309 10.70 -3.69 -12.18
C ALA A 309 9.54 -2.80 -11.72
N ASP A 310 8.72 -3.27 -10.77
CA ASP A 310 7.65 -2.50 -10.18
C ASP A 310 8.17 -1.47 -9.17
N VAL A 311 9.44 -1.54 -8.78
CA VAL A 311 10.05 -0.67 -7.76
C VAL A 311 11.23 0.07 -8.35
N ASP A 312 11.11 1.39 -8.52
CA ASP A 312 12.22 2.19 -9.03
C ASP A 312 13.20 2.59 -7.92
N THR A 313 12.73 3.33 -6.90
CA THR A 313 13.59 3.85 -5.82
C THR A 313 13.01 3.56 -4.44
N ILE A 314 13.80 2.89 -3.59
CA ILE A 314 13.60 2.82 -2.14
C ILE A 314 14.85 3.39 -1.46
N VAL A 315 14.64 4.33 -0.53
CA VAL A 315 15.69 4.83 0.36
C VAL A 315 15.26 4.53 1.79
N ASN A 316 16.00 3.64 2.46
CA ASN A 316 15.73 3.21 3.82
C ASN A 316 16.79 3.74 4.80
N ALA A 317 16.39 4.67 5.66
CA ALA A 317 17.17 5.11 6.82
C ALA A 317 16.67 4.47 8.13
N GLY A 318 15.60 3.66 8.05
CA GLY A 318 14.94 3.03 9.19
C GLY A 318 15.49 1.64 9.55
N PRO A 319 14.72 0.88 10.34
CA PRO A 319 14.96 -0.54 10.58
C PRO A 319 14.91 -1.38 9.28
N PRO A 320 15.17 -2.70 9.34
CA PRO A 320 15.05 -3.57 8.18
C PRO A 320 13.70 -3.43 7.46
N LEU A 321 13.74 -3.43 6.13
CA LEU A 321 12.54 -3.59 5.31
C LEU A 321 12.03 -5.02 5.49
N GLU A 322 10.74 -5.19 5.76
CA GLU A 322 10.16 -6.50 6.05
C GLU A 322 9.37 -7.03 4.85
N LEU A 323 9.82 -8.12 4.24
CA LEU A 323 9.10 -8.80 3.17
C LEU A 323 8.16 -9.86 3.75
N VAL A 324 6.85 -9.64 3.59
CA VAL A 324 5.77 -10.58 3.96
C VAL A 324 5.02 -11.12 2.75
N GLY A 325 5.16 -10.46 1.59
CA GLY A 325 4.55 -10.84 0.31
C GLY A 325 5.46 -11.69 -0.57
N VAL A 326 5.22 -11.63 -1.88
CA VAL A 326 5.98 -12.33 -2.91
C VAL A 326 6.69 -11.32 -3.81
N LEU A 327 8.02 -11.36 -3.81
CA LEU A 327 8.84 -10.69 -4.80
C LEU A 327 9.15 -11.68 -5.93
N ASP A 328 8.54 -11.48 -7.10
CA ASP A 328 8.88 -12.21 -8.33
C ASP A 328 10.13 -11.58 -8.96
N ASN A 329 11.26 -12.24 -8.77
CA ASN A 329 12.56 -11.82 -9.28
C ASN A 329 13.03 -12.73 -10.45
N ARG A 330 12.14 -13.54 -11.04
CA ARG A 330 12.52 -14.52 -12.06
C ARG A 330 13.15 -13.81 -13.27
N GLY A 331 14.35 -14.28 -13.65
CA GLY A 331 15.12 -13.71 -14.76
C GLY A 331 15.60 -12.27 -14.53
N SER A 332 15.51 -11.76 -13.31
CA SER A 332 15.85 -10.39 -12.92
C SER A 332 16.98 -10.35 -11.90
N LEU A 333 17.48 -9.15 -11.63
CA LEU A 333 18.49 -8.86 -10.62
C LEU A 333 17.85 -8.08 -9.47
N LEU A 334 17.91 -8.64 -8.27
CA LEU A 334 17.63 -7.96 -7.01
C LEU A 334 18.96 -7.51 -6.40
N MET A 335 19.19 -6.20 -6.39
CA MET A 335 20.35 -5.61 -5.73
C MET A 335 19.97 -5.12 -4.33
N ILE A 336 20.62 -5.65 -3.29
CA ILE A 336 20.45 -5.22 -1.90
C ILE A 336 21.69 -4.39 -1.54
N ASP A 337 21.59 -3.09 -1.73
CA ASP A 337 22.66 -2.12 -1.51
C ASP A 337 22.49 -1.34 -0.20
N GLU A 338 23.31 -0.30 0.00
CA GLU A 338 23.22 0.58 1.17
C GLU A 338 21.90 1.34 1.27
N ALA A 339 21.21 1.60 0.14
CA ALA A 339 19.93 2.31 0.13
C ALA A 339 18.78 1.41 0.62
N ILE A 340 18.83 0.12 0.30
CA ILE A 340 17.92 -0.89 0.89
C ILE A 340 18.30 -1.19 2.35
N GLY A 341 19.59 -1.24 2.65
CA GLY A 341 20.09 -1.65 3.96
C GLY A 341 19.84 -3.14 4.19
N THR A 342 18.94 -3.46 5.11
CA THR A 342 18.57 -4.87 5.39
C THR A 342 17.20 -5.18 4.83
N LEU A 343 17.12 -6.20 3.98
CA LEU A 343 15.85 -6.83 3.59
C LEU A 343 15.64 -8.08 4.48
N GLN A 344 14.62 -8.06 5.33
CA GLN A 344 14.29 -9.15 6.23
C GLN A 344 13.05 -9.90 5.73
N LEU A 345 13.16 -11.21 5.52
CA LEU A 345 11.99 -12.05 5.28
C LEU A 345 11.24 -12.30 6.60
N LEU A 346 9.96 -11.93 6.61
CA LEU A 346 8.99 -12.12 7.69
C LEU A 346 7.83 -12.98 7.19
N GLY A 347 8.16 -14.17 6.69
CA GLY A 347 7.22 -15.10 6.07
C GLY A 347 6.96 -14.84 4.59
N GLY A 348 7.72 -13.95 3.96
CA GLY A 348 7.65 -13.64 2.54
C GLY A 348 8.46 -14.60 1.65
N THR A 349 8.29 -14.44 0.34
CA THR A 349 8.94 -15.24 -0.71
C THR A 349 9.73 -14.36 -1.66
N ILE A 350 10.95 -14.78 -2.03
CA ILE A 350 11.66 -14.27 -3.22
C ILE A 350 11.70 -15.41 -4.25
N ASP A 351 11.10 -15.19 -5.42
CA ASP A 351 10.98 -16.19 -6.48
C ASP A 351 12.01 -15.93 -7.60
N GLY A 352 13.06 -16.74 -7.62
CA GLY A 352 14.05 -16.82 -8.69
C GLY A 352 15.01 -15.62 -8.81
N GLY A 353 15.78 -15.66 -9.91
CA GLY A 353 16.70 -14.60 -10.30
C GLY A 353 17.98 -14.53 -9.49
N GLU A 354 18.75 -13.46 -9.74
CA GLU A 354 19.98 -13.16 -9.02
C GLU A 354 19.69 -12.21 -7.86
N ILE A 355 20.26 -12.49 -6.69
CA ILE A 355 20.24 -11.64 -5.50
C ILE A 355 21.69 -11.23 -5.20
N VAL A 356 22.02 -9.94 -5.29
CA VAL A 356 23.37 -9.43 -5.04
C VAL A 356 23.38 -8.57 -3.78
N LEU A 357 24.21 -8.95 -2.80
CA LEU A 357 24.42 -8.20 -1.56
C LEU A 357 25.56 -7.18 -1.77
N ALA A 358 25.19 -5.95 -2.14
CA ALA A 358 26.10 -4.89 -2.57
C ALA A 358 26.20 -3.75 -1.53
N GLY A 359 26.40 -4.10 -0.26
CA GLY A 359 26.47 -3.15 0.87
C GLY A 359 25.28 -3.27 1.83
N GLY A 360 24.18 -3.85 1.36
CA GLY A 360 23.07 -4.28 2.20
C GLY A 360 23.16 -5.76 2.60
N SER A 361 22.12 -6.27 3.26
CA SER A 361 22.07 -7.65 3.76
C SER A 361 20.68 -8.27 3.66
N LEU A 362 20.66 -9.59 3.46
CA LEU A 362 19.46 -10.41 3.48
C LEU A 362 19.35 -11.12 4.84
N ALA A 363 18.25 -10.89 5.55
CA ALA A 363 18.00 -11.43 6.90
C ALA A 363 16.69 -12.23 6.95
N PHE A 364 16.53 -13.03 7.99
CA PHE A 364 15.39 -13.93 8.12
C PHE A 364 14.89 -13.95 9.54
N THR A 365 13.58 -13.98 9.72
CA THR A 365 12.99 -14.18 11.05
C THR A 365 12.94 -15.66 11.46
N PRO A 366 12.64 -16.00 12.71
CA PRO A 366 12.33 -17.38 13.14
C PRO A 366 11.00 -17.94 12.58
N ASN A 367 10.73 -17.74 11.30
CA ASN A 367 9.48 -18.07 10.62
C ASN A 367 9.71 -19.11 9.51
N SER A 368 8.95 -20.20 9.51
CA SER A 368 9.03 -21.23 8.47
C SER A 368 8.41 -20.81 7.12
N GLY A 369 7.76 -19.65 7.05
CA GLY A 369 7.24 -19.08 5.80
C GLY A 369 8.30 -18.33 4.99
N ASN A 370 9.50 -18.11 5.52
CA ASN A 370 10.58 -17.46 4.77
C ASN A 370 11.03 -18.38 3.63
N LEU A 371 10.74 -18.02 2.38
CA LEU A 371 10.98 -18.89 1.23
C LEU A 371 11.83 -18.20 0.17
N LEU A 372 12.81 -18.94 -0.35
CA LEU A 372 13.54 -18.61 -1.57
C LEU A 372 13.28 -19.71 -2.60
N ILE A 373 12.93 -19.35 -3.84
CA ILE A 373 12.70 -20.31 -4.93
C ILE A 373 13.82 -20.15 -5.94
N ASP A 374 14.53 -21.24 -6.26
CA ASP A 374 15.69 -21.26 -7.17
C ASP A 374 16.66 -20.07 -7.01
N PRO A 375 17.12 -19.73 -5.78
CA PRO A 375 17.91 -18.54 -5.57
C PRO A 375 19.35 -18.66 -6.12
N VAL A 376 19.79 -17.61 -6.83
CA VAL A 376 21.21 -17.37 -7.14
C VAL A 376 21.68 -16.17 -6.32
N ILE A 377 22.53 -16.41 -5.33
CA ILE A 377 22.95 -15.40 -4.36
C ILE A 377 24.43 -15.10 -4.51
N THR A 378 24.77 -13.83 -4.71
CA THR A 378 26.14 -13.32 -4.71
C THR A 378 26.34 -12.47 -3.45
N GLY A 379 27.16 -12.98 -2.53
CA GLY A 379 27.35 -12.39 -1.20
C GLY A 379 27.18 -13.41 -0.07
N SER A 380 27.48 -12.98 1.17
CA SER A 380 27.39 -13.84 2.34
C SER A 380 26.14 -13.53 3.17
N ILE A 381 25.51 -14.57 3.70
CA ILE A 381 24.32 -14.50 4.55
C ILE A 381 24.71 -14.93 5.97
N ALA A 382 24.13 -14.30 6.98
CA ALA A 382 24.26 -14.72 8.37
C ALA A 382 22.88 -14.94 8.99
N LEU A 383 22.70 -16.09 9.65
CA LEU A 383 21.57 -16.36 10.53
C LEU A 383 22.01 -16.04 11.96
N VAL A 384 21.61 -14.88 12.46
CA VAL A 384 22.18 -14.22 13.64
C VAL A 384 21.42 -14.60 14.90
N GLU A 385 20.11 -14.37 14.92
CA GLU A 385 19.29 -14.60 16.11
C GLU A 385 18.89 -16.08 16.28
N PRO A 386 18.55 -16.52 17.50
CA PRO A 386 18.11 -17.89 17.74
C PRO A 386 16.92 -18.28 16.85
N ALA A 387 17.02 -19.47 16.26
CA ALA A 387 15.99 -20.10 15.46
C ALA A 387 15.58 -19.38 14.16
N GLU A 388 16.36 -18.39 13.71
CA GLU A 388 16.25 -17.82 12.36
C GLU A 388 16.34 -18.92 11.31
N ARG A 389 15.48 -18.83 10.29
CA ARG A 389 15.41 -19.88 9.29
C ARG A 389 14.87 -19.39 7.97
N PHE A 390 15.18 -20.14 6.92
CA PHE A 390 14.51 -20.04 5.65
C PHE A 390 14.42 -21.38 4.96
N HIS A 391 13.52 -21.44 4.00
CA HIS A 391 13.24 -22.57 3.16
C HIS A 391 13.73 -22.28 1.74
N VAL A 392 14.12 -23.34 1.05
CA VAL A 392 14.50 -23.33 -0.35
C VAL A 392 13.61 -24.32 -1.09
N ALA A 393 12.91 -23.83 -2.11
CA ALA A 393 12.32 -24.64 -3.16
C ALA A 393 13.26 -24.58 -4.39
N GLY A 394 13.58 -25.72 -4.99
CA GLY A 394 14.56 -25.83 -6.06
C GLY A 394 16.02 -25.84 -5.59
N ASP A 395 16.92 -25.37 -6.47
CA ASP A 395 18.37 -25.41 -6.25
C ASP A 395 18.89 -24.12 -5.60
N LEU A 396 19.92 -24.24 -4.73
CA LEU A 396 20.61 -23.11 -4.13
C LEU A 396 21.99 -22.90 -4.77
N TRP A 397 22.21 -21.75 -5.38
CA TRP A 397 23.54 -21.26 -5.73
C TRP A 397 23.95 -20.12 -4.81
N LEU A 398 25.05 -20.28 -4.06
CA LEU A 398 25.59 -19.26 -3.16
C LEU A 398 27.05 -18.98 -3.50
N ASP A 399 27.35 -17.83 -4.09
CA ASP A 399 28.71 -17.29 -4.22
C ASP A 399 29.08 -16.50 -2.96
N GLY A 400 29.34 -17.24 -1.89
CA GLY A 400 29.66 -16.67 -0.58
C GLY A 400 29.56 -17.70 0.55
N THR A 401 29.37 -17.18 1.76
CA THR A 401 29.24 -17.99 2.98
C THR A 401 27.86 -17.82 3.60
N LEU A 402 27.19 -18.93 3.94
CA LEU A 402 26.06 -18.95 4.86
C LEU A 402 26.59 -19.27 6.27
N SER A 403 26.59 -18.28 7.15
CA SER A 403 27.01 -18.45 8.55
C SER A 403 25.81 -18.67 9.44
N PHE A 404 25.74 -19.83 10.09
CA PHE A 404 24.82 -20.05 11.19
C PHE A 404 25.49 -19.53 12.46
N LEU A 405 24.99 -18.43 13.02
CA LEU A 405 25.51 -17.82 14.26
C LEU A 405 24.59 -18.08 15.46
N GLY A 406 23.27 -17.96 15.25
CA GLY A 406 22.26 -18.22 16.27
C GLY A 406 22.09 -19.71 16.57
N SER A 407 21.67 -20.04 17.79
CA SER A 407 21.32 -21.42 18.17
C SER A 407 20.03 -21.86 17.49
N GLY A 408 19.97 -23.08 16.97
CA GLY A 408 18.75 -23.60 16.33
C GLY A 408 18.45 -23.01 14.96
N CYS A 409 19.35 -22.22 14.37
CA CYS A 409 19.18 -21.70 13.02
C CYS A 409 19.10 -22.83 12.00
N SER A 410 18.34 -22.64 10.93
CA SER A 410 18.19 -23.68 9.92
C SER A 410 17.92 -23.19 8.52
N ILE A 411 18.39 -23.97 7.54
CA ILE A 411 17.91 -23.95 6.17
C ILE A 411 17.18 -25.27 5.90
N THR A 412 16.06 -25.23 5.19
CA THR A 412 15.28 -26.43 4.82
C THR A 412 15.08 -26.47 3.31
N PHE A 413 15.31 -27.63 2.69
CA PHE A 413 15.03 -27.87 1.28
C PHE A 413 13.69 -28.61 1.16
N ASP A 414 12.72 -27.97 0.51
CA ASP A 414 11.32 -28.43 0.48
C ASP A 414 11.01 -29.33 -0.72
N ASP A 415 11.79 -29.19 -1.80
CA ASP A 415 11.54 -29.90 -3.04
C ASP A 415 11.92 -31.39 -2.97
N PRO A 416 11.22 -32.26 -3.73
CA PRO A 416 11.56 -33.69 -3.78
C PRO A 416 12.99 -33.96 -4.25
N VAL A 417 13.56 -33.06 -5.06
CA VAL A 417 14.94 -33.08 -5.51
C VAL A 417 15.47 -31.65 -5.50
N ALA A 418 16.55 -31.43 -4.76
CA ALA A 418 17.22 -30.14 -4.66
C ALA A 418 18.74 -30.31 -4.58
N SER A 419 19.47 -29.26 -4.94
CA SER A 419 20.93 -29.24 -4.90
C SER A 419 21.45 -27.95 -4.26
N ILE A 420 22.50 -28.07 -3.45
CA ILE A 420 23.38 -26.95 -3.13
C ILE A 420 24.51 -26.99 -4.15
N LEU A 421 24.59 -25.96 -5.00
CA LEU A 421 25.48 -25.93 -6.15
C LEU A 421 26.83 -25.25 -5.85
N ALA A 422 26.86 -24.31 -4.91
CA ALA A 422 28.05 -23.57 -4.51
C ALA A 422 27.94 -23.04 -3.08
N GLY A 423 29.06 -22.62 -2.50
CA GLY A 423 29.11 -21.84 -1.26
C GLY A 423 29.77 -22.55 -0.08
N THR A 424 30.01 -21.77 0.97
CA THR A 424 30.52 -22.27 2.26
C THR A 424 29.44 -22.16 3.34
N PHE A 425 29.23 -23.20 4.12
CA PHE A 425 28.24 -23.23 5.20
C PHE A 425 28.99 -23.41 6.51
N LEU A 426 28.91 -22.39 7.38
CA LEU A 426 29.70 -22.31 8.59
C LEU A 426 28.83 -22.47 9.84
N PHE A 427 29.12 -23.50 10.63
CA PHE A 427 28.41 -23.83 11.87
C PHE A 427 29.19 -23.33 13.09
N THR A 428 28.78 -22.23 13.72
CA THR A 428 29.63 -21.51 14.69
C THR A 428 29.20 -21.61 16.16
N VAL A 429 28.08 -22.26 16.47
CA VAL A 429 27.62 -22.32 17.87
C VAL A 429 28.56 -23.14 18.76
N ALA A 430 28.67 -22.71 20.02
CA ALA A 430 29.50 -23.39 21.01
C ALA A 430 29.04 -24.84 21.26
N PRO A 431 29.96 -25.78 21.57
CA PRO A 431 29.61 -27.19 21.83
C PRO A 431 28.53 -27.39 22.92
N SER A 432 28.51 -26.50 23.92
CA SER A 432 27.59 -26.52 25.06
C SER A 432 26.17 -26.04 24.74
N THR A 433 25.92 -25.47 23.55
CA THR A 433 24.58 -25.02 23.16
C THR A 433 23.60 -26.19 23.07
N SER A 434 22.35 -26.00 23.46
CA SER A 434 21.37 -27.10 23.50
C SER A 434 20.86 -27.50 22.11
N LEU A 435 20.81 -26.56 21.16
CA LEU A 435 20.28 -26.76 19.82
C LEU A 435 21.39 -26.78 18.78
N THR A 436 21.29 -27.71 17.83
CA THR A 436 22.13 -27.76 16.62
C THR A 436 21.69 -26.70 15.63
N GLN A 437 22.60 -26.33 14.74
CA GLN A 437 22.33 -25.59 13.51
C GLN A 437 22.13 -26.56 12.36
N ASN A 438 21.12 -26.37 11.53
CA ASN A 438 20.59 -27.46 10.71
C ASN A 438 20.51 -27.12 9.22
N ILE A 439 20.90 -28.08 8.39
CA ILE A 439 20.47 -28.21 6.99
C ILE A 439 19.44 -29.35 6.98
N ASN A 440 18.19 -29.05 6.61
CA ASN A 440 17.11 -30.01 6.62
C ASN A 440 16.70 -30.42 5.20
N ILE A 441 16.35 -31.69 5.04
CA ILE A 441 15.72 -32.28 3.86
C ILE A 441 14.28 -32.60 4.25
N ALA A 442 13.30 -32.01 3.57
CA ALA A 442 11.90 -32.23 3.87
C ALA A 442 11.32 -33.42 3.09
N ASN A 443 10.27 -34.03 3.65
CA ASN A 443 9.31 -34.90 2.94
C ASN A 443 9.94 -36.06 2.13
N GLY A 444 10.94 -36.75 2.68
CA GLY A 444 11.63 -37.83 1.97
C GLY A 444 12.44 -37.38 0.75
N GLY A 445 12.74 -36.08 0.65
CA GLY A 445 13.43 -35.48 -0.49
C GLY A 445 14.85 -35.99 -0.68
N THR A 446 15.40 -35.68 -1.86
CA THR A 446 16.82 -35.90 -2.17
C THR A 446 17.55 -34.58 -2.22
N LEU A 447 18.55 -34.40 -1.35
CA LEU A 447 19.45 -33.25 -1.40
C LEU A 447 20.81 -33.67 -1.93
N ALA A 448 21.27 -33.00 -2.98
CA ALA A 448 22.65 -33.08 -3.45
C ALA A 448 23.48 -31.92 -2.88
N ILE A 449 24.63 -32.23 -2.29
CA ILE A 449 25.65 -31.23 -1.93
C ILE A 449 26.76 -31.35 -2.95
N GLU A 450 26.79 -30.43 -3.92
CA GLU A 450 27.64 -30.55 -5.08
C GLU A 450 29.12 -30.28 -4.80
N LYS A 451 29.96 -30.66 -5.77
CA LYS A 451 31.40 -30.41 -5.71
C LYS A 451 31.67 -28.91 -5.65
N GLY A 452 32.52 -28.50 -4.72
CA GLY A 452 32.84 -27.08 -4.48
C GLY A 452 32.05 -26.47 -3.33
N VAL A 453 31.02 -27.17 -2.82
CA VAL A 453 30.36 -26.80 -1.56
C VAL A 453 31.18 -27.27 -0.38
N VAL A 454 31.36 -26.39 0.60
CA VAL A 454 32.08 -26.69 1.85
C VAL A 454 31.14 -26.53 3.04
N LEU A 455 31.00 -27.57 3.85
CA LEU A 455 30.41 -27.51 5.19
C LEU A 455 31.55 -27.49 6.21
N SER A 456 31.60 -26.53 7.11
CA SER A 456 32.69 -26.42 8.10
C SER A 456 32.19 -25.97 9.46
N GLY A 457 32.88 -26.39 10.51
CA GLY A 457 32.68 -25.87 11.87
C GLY A 457 32.30 -26.94 12.88
N GLY A 458 31.49 -26.52 13.85
CA GLY A 458 31.24 -27.26 15.07
C GLY A 458 29.89 -27.95 15.13
N LYS A 459 29.04 -27.53 16.07
CA LYS A 459 27.81 -28.24 16.40
C LYS A 459 26.71 -28.02 15.35
N GLY A 460 26.79 -28.76 14.26
CA GLY A 460 25.86 -28.74 13.14
C GLY A 460 25.15 -30.07 12.90
N LYS A 461 24.14 -30.03 12.04
CA LYS A 461 23.39 -31.22 11.63
C LYS A 461 22.92 -31.11 10.18
N VAL A 462 23.13 -32.17 9.40
CA VAL A 462 22.37 -32.43 8.17
C VAL A 462 21.30 -33.46 8.51
N ASN A 463 20.02 -33.08 8.37
CA ASN A 463 18.87 -33.82 8.87
C ASN A 463 17.87 -34.14 7.77
N GLY A 464 17.40 -35.38 7.71
CA GLY A 464 16.27 -35.82 6.92
C GLY A 464 15.52 -36.91 7.66
N ASP A 465 14.31 -37.23 7.19
CA ASP A 465 13.56 -38.38 7.66
C ASP A 465 14.15 -39.71 7.11
N PRO A 466 13.64 -40.88 7.55
CA PRO A 466 14.13 -42.19 7.07
C PRO A 466 13.94 -42.46 5.57
N GLU A 467 13.17 -41.64 4.85
CA GLU A 467 12.98 -41.75 3.40
C GLU A 467 13.93 -40.80 2.63
N SER A 468 14.48 -39.80 3.33
CA SER A 468 15.35 -38.78 2.74
C SER A 468 16.67 -39.33 2.25
N THR A 469 17.17 -38.79 1.14
CA THR A 469 18.45 -39.15 0.55
C THR A 469 19.41 -37.95 0.53
N LEU A 470 20.63 -38.14 1.04
CA LEU A 470 21.72 -37.17 0.90
C LEU A 470 22.76 -37.70 -0.08
N VAL A 471 23.01 -36.95 -1.15
CA VAL A 471 24.10 -37.21 -2.11
C VAL A 471 25.20 -36.18 -1.87
N PHE A 472 26.30 -36.62 -1.26
CA PHE A 472 27.37 -35.73 -0.79
C PHE A 472 28.60 -35.80 -1.72
N ARG A 473 28.79 -34.76 -2.54
CA ARG A 473 29.93 -34.58 -3.46
C ARG A 473 30.86 -33.43 -3.05
N GLY A 474 30.46 -32.63 -2.06
CA GLY A 474 31.25 -31.54 -1.50
C GLY A 474 32.29 -31.99 -0.46
N GLU A 475 32.66 -31.06 0.41
CA GLU A 475 33.56 -31.28 1.55
C GLU A 475 32.86 -30.96 2.87
N LEU A 476 33.00 -31.82 3.88
CA LEU A 476 32.60 -31.56 5.25
C LEU A 476 33.82 -31.63 6.17
N HIS A 477 34.06 -30.54 6.91
CA HIS A 477 35.14 -30.38 7.88
C HIS A 477 34.55 -30.15 9.28
N HIS A 478 34.38 -31.22 10.05
CA HIS A 478 34.02 -31.12 11.47
C HIS A 478 35.29 -30.91 12.30
N ASP A 479 35.55 -29.65 12.67
CA ASP A 479 36.88 -29.22 13.16
C ASP A 479 36.85 -28.55 14.55
N THR A 480 35.67 -28.31 15.11
CA THR A 480 35.54 -27.61 16.40
C THR A 480 35.67 -28.57 17.58
N PRO A 481 36.66 -28.39 18.48
CA PRO A 481 36.89 -29.29 19.61
C PRO A 481 35.67 -29.47 20.52
N GLY A 482 35.47 -30.70 21.01
CA GLY A 482 34.38 -31.07 21.93
C GLY A 482 32.97 -30.98 21.34
N SER A 483 32.82 -30.62 20.07
CA SER A 483 31.51 -30.50 19.41
C SER A 483 31.08 -31.83 18.78
N SER A 484 29.78 -31.95 18.51
CA SER A 484 29.24 -33.05 17.72
C SER A 484 28.60 -32.52 16.45
N PHE A 485 28.91 -33.15 15.32
CA PHE A 485 28.23 -32.93 14.06
C PHE A 485 27.39 -34.16 13.72
N TYR A 486 26.20 -33.97 13.18
CA TYR A 486 25.26 -35.07 12.91
C TYR A 486 24.91 -35.13 11.42
N VAL A 487 24.92 -36.32 10.85
CA VAL A 487 24.34 -36.63 9.54
C VAL A 487 23.29 -37.70 9.78
N THR A 488 22.01 -37.33 9.66
CA THR A 488 20.88 -38.23 9.94
C THR A 488 19.94 -38.21 8.75
N VAL A 489 19.91 -39.28 7.96
CA VAL A 489 19.08 -39.42 6.75
C VAL A 489 18.74 -40.89 6.51
N GLY A 490 17.76 -41.20 5.66
CA GLY A 490 17.48 -42.57 5.21
C GLY A 490 18.65 -43.19 4.45
N THR A 491 19.07 -42.53 3.37
CA THR A 491 20.15 -42.99 2.49
C THR A 491 21.25 -41.93 2.38
N LEU A 492 22.51 -42.33 2.57
CA LEU A 492 23.67 -41.47 2.38
C LEU A 492 24.60 -42.03 1.30
N LEU A 493 24.88 -41.22 0.28
CA LEU A 493 25.84 -41.50 -0.78
C LEU A 493 26.99 -40.51 -0.68
N ILE A 494 28.19 -40.97 -0.36
CA ILE A 494 29.40 -40.14 -0.24
C ILE A 494 30.28 -40.35 -1.48
N ASP A 495 30.36 -39.33 -2.32
CA ASP A 495 31.28 -39.25 -3.47
C ASP A 495 32.28 -38.08 -3.34
N GLY A 496 32.12 -37.26 -2.30
CA GLY A 496 33.05 -36.22 -1.88
C GLY A 496 33.88 -36.61 -0.66
N ALA A 497 34.19 -35.64 0.19
CA ALA A 497 34.98 -35.83 1.41
C ALA A 497 34.19 -35.46 2.67
N ILE A 498 34.01 -36.41 3.58
CA ILE A 498 33.47 -36.16 4.91
C ILE A 498 34.57 -36.45 5.94
N GLY A 499 35.01 -35.41 6.63
CA GLY A 499 36.13 -35.45 7.55
C GLY A 499 35.79 -34.89 8.93
N SER A 500 36.37 -35.50 9.97
CA SER A 500 36.35 -34.95 11.33
C SER A 500 37.76 -34.85 11.87
N SER A 501 38.16 -33.64 12.26
CA SER A 501 39.42 -33.33 12.95
C SER A 501 39.21 -32.71 14.34
N ALA A 502 37.96 -32.64 14.82
CA ALA A 502 37.58 -32.11 16.12
C ALA A 502 38.07 -33.00 17.30
N PRO A 503 39.07 -32.57 18.09
CA PRO A 503 39.51 -33.31 19.27
C PRO A 503 38.39 -33.40 20.30
N ASP A 504 38.23 -34.56 20.93
CA ASP A 504 37.14 -34.86 21.88
C ASP A 504 35.72 -34.66 21.29
N GLY A 505 35.62 -34.50 19.96
CA GLY A 505 34.37 -34.37 19.22
C GLY A 505 33.93 -35.69 18.59
N THR A 506 32.68 -35.73 18.13
CA THR A 506 32.15 -36.90 17.41
C THR A 506 31.31 -36.46 16.21
N LEU A 507 31.64 -36.99 15.03
CA LEU A 507 30.76 -36.96 13.87
C LEU A 507 29.89 -38.21 13.90
N TRP A 508 28.58 -38.01 14.01
CA TRP A 508 27.57 -39.07 14.04
C TRP A 508 26.94 -39.22 12.66
N VAL A 509 26.96 -40.43 12.11
CA VAL A 509 26.29 -40.80 10.87
C VAL A 509 25.23 -41.84 11.22
N THR A 510 23.95 -41.49 11.05
CA THR A 510 22.83 -42.38 11.35
C THR A 510 22.00 -42.58 10.08
N VAL A 511 22.09 -43.77 9.48
CA VAL A 511 21.52 -44.05 8.15
C VAL A 511 21.03 -45.49 8.00
N ALA A 512 19.99 -45.70 7.20
CA ALA A 512 19.56 -47.06 6.84
C ALA A 512 20.44 -47.68 5.74
N ALA A 513 20.98 -46.84 4.86
CA ALA A 513 21.88 -47.25 3.79
C ALA A 513 23.03 -46.24 3.61
N LEU A 514 24.25 -46.77 3.53
CA LEU A 514 25.47 -46.00 3.31
C LEU A 514 26.25 -46.53 2.10
N THR A 515 26.58 -45.65 1.16
CA THR A 515 27.52 -45.94 0.07
C THR A 515 28.66 -44.92 0.10
N VAL A 516 29.91 -45.39 0.02
CA VAL A 516 31.09 -44.52 0.03
C VAL A 516 31.96 -44.84 -1.19
N THR A 517 32.02 -43.89 -2.13
CA THR A 517 32.95 -43.88 -3.27
C THR A 517 34.05 -42.83 -3.11
N GLY A 518 33.79 -41.79 -2.30
CA GLY A 518 34.75 -40.77 -1.88
C GLY A 518 35.52 -41.15 -0.61
N SER A 519 35.70 -40.18 0.31
CA SER A 519 36.43 -40.39 1.57
C SER A 519 35.60 -40.09 2.82
N LEU A 520 35.73 -40.97 3.82
CA LEU A 520 35.23 -40.77 5.18
C LEU A 520 36.42 -40.94 6.14
N SER A 521 36.85 -39.87 6.83
CA SER A 521 38.12 -39.88 7.59
C SER A 521 38.04 -39.18 8.94
N ALA A 522 38.69 -39.75 9.95
CA ALA A 522 38.86 -39.16 11.27
C ALA A 522 40.35 -38.90 11.54
N ASP A 523 40.70 -37.68 11.96
CA ASP A 523 42.05 -37.30 12.40
C ASP A 523 41.99 -36.75 13.83
N GLY A 524 42.38 -37.56 14.81
CA GLY A 524 42.28 -37.18 16.23
C GLY A 524 40.84 -37.00 16.75
N ALA A 525 39.84 -37.44 15.98
CA ALA A 525 38.41 -37.34 16.29
C ALA A 525 37.71 -38.72 16.23
N THR A 526 36.43 -38.77 16.59
CA THR A 526 35.59 -39.99 16.49
C THR A 526 34.56 -39.85 15.39
N ILE A 527 34.40 -40.89 14.56
CA ILE A 527 33.25 -41.06 13.67
C ILE A 527 32.45 -42.27 14.17
N SER A 528 31.16 -42.08 14.46
CA SER A 528 30.21 -43.16 14.76
C SER A 528 29.28 -43.35 13.58
N VAL A 529 29.11 -44.59 13.10
CA VAL A 529 28.19 -44.93 12.02
C VAL A 529 27.20 -45.96 12.58
N ASP A 530 25.93 -45.58 12.64
CA ASP A 530 24.83 -46.36 13.19
C ASP A 530 23.73 -46.62 12.16
#